data_AF-A0A7Y2H8G4-F1
#
_entry.id   AF-A0A7Y2H8G4-F1
#
_cell.length_a   1.000
_cell.length_b   1.000
_cell.length_c   1.000
_cell.angle_alpha   90.00
_cell.angle_beta   90.00
_cell.angle_gamma   90.00
#
_symmetry.space_group_name_H-M   'P 1'
#
loop_
_entity.id
_entity.type
_entity.pdbx_description
1 polymer ?
#
loop_
_entity_poly.entity_id
_entity_poly.type
_entity_poly.pdbx_seq_one_letter_code
_entity_poly.pdbx_strand_id
1 'polypeptide(L)'
;MGEYNTHLKWSLLFIGTCFCWQVFERLGGWHYEQIELHFKFRTLFFILTTIFFFLGIRDIIKQENHKHLKKRTVLSHGLILTGIIALLMPASLWILYNFITPDFIANANDFLAESKKYSGNRSTSLSDKVLLTRIPFIFIIWGVINSAIMSFVFKIESTRG
;
A
#
# COMPACT_ATOMS: atom_id res chain seq x y z
N MET A 1 8.27 -6.31 -23.94
CA MET A 1 7.23 -6.76 -22.98
C MET A 1 5.98 -5.95 -23.28
N GLY A 2 4.79 -6.56 -23.28
CA GLY A 2 3.53 -5.81 -23.46
C GLY A 2 3.16 -5.03 -22.20
N GLU A 3 2.35 -3.98 -22.34
CA GLU A 3 1.90 -3.10 -21.25
C GLU A 3 1.29 -3.88 -20.06
N TYR A 4 0.46 -4.89 -20.34
CA TYR A 4 -0.16 -5.72 -19.31
C TYR A 4 0.87 -6.46 -18.43
N ASN A 5 1.97 -6.93 -19.03
CA ASN A 5 3.04 -7.60 -18.29
C ASN A 5 3.75 -6.62 -17.35
N THR A 6 3.82 -5.34 -17.73
CA THR A 6 4.44 -4.29 -16.93
C THR A 6 3.55 -3.91 -15.74
N HIS A 7 2.23 -3.80 -15.94
CA HIS A 7 1.27 -3.63 -14.84
C HIS A 7 1.37 -4.75 -13.80
N LEU A 8 1.38 -6.01 -14.27
CA LEU A 8 1.48 -7.17 -13.38
C LEU A 8 2.82 -7.19 -12.64
N LYS A 9 3.95 -7.01 -13.34
CA LYS A 9 5.29 -6.91 -12.73
C LYS A 9 5.31 -5.89 -11.60
N TRP A 10 4.81 -4.67 -11.83
CA TRP A 10 4.84 -3.62 -10.80
C TRP A 10 3.87 -3.86 -9.65
N SER A 11 2.70 -4.46 -9.91
CA SER A 11 1.81 -4.89 -8.81
C SER A 11 2.46 -5.97 -7.93
N LEU A 12 3.17 -6.93 -8.51
CA LEU A 12 3.87 -7.98 -7.77
C LEU A 12 5.05 -7.41 -6.98
N LEU A 13 5.83 -6.49 -7.57
CA LEU A 13 6.88 -5.77 -6.84
C LEU A 13 6.31 -4.96 -5.69
N PHE A 14 5.17 -4.30 -5.88
CA PHE A 14 4.48 -3.55 -4.81
C PHE A 14 4.10 -4.48 -3.65
N ILE A 15 3.45 -5.61 -3.94
CA ILE A 15 3.08 -6.61 -2.92
C ILE A 15 4.33 -7.21 -2.26
N GLY A 16 5.39 -7.48 -3.02
CA GLY A 16 6.68 -7.93 -2.51
C GLY A 16 7.28 -6.93 -1.52
N THR A 17 7.30 -5.64 -1.87
CA THR A 17 7.73 -4.56 -0.97
C THR A 17 6.88 -4.49 0.29
N CYS A 18 5.56 -4.67 0.18
CA CYS A 18 4.69 -4.79 1.35
C CYS A 18 5.15 -5.94 2.26
N PHE A 19 5.37 -7.14 1.72
CA PHE A 19 5.85 -8.26 2.52
C PHE A 19 7.22 -8.02 3.14
N CYS A 20 8.18 -7.49 2.38
CA CYS A 20 9.51 -7.16 2.90
C CYS A 20 9.42 -6.18 4.08
N TRP A 21 8.57 -5.15 3.97
CA TRP A 21 8.35 -4.20 5.05
C TRP A 21 7.74 -4.87 6.28
N GLN A 22 6.70 -5.70 6.10
CA GLN A 22 6.05 -6.37 7.21
C GLN A 22 6.98 -7.36 7.93
N VAL A 23 7.83 -8.06 7.19
CA VAL A 23 8.88 -8.91 7.77
C VAL A 23 9.91 -8.06 8.53
N PHE A 24 10.31 -6.91 7.99
CA PHE A 24 11.18 -5.98 8.69
C PHE A 24 10.58 -5.49 10.01
N GLU A 25 9.31 -5.08 10.01
CA GLU A 25 8.60 -4.67 11.24
C GLU A 25 8.52 -5.81 12.26
N ARG A 26 8.22 -7.03 11.79
CA ARG A 26 8.19 -8.22 12.65
C ARG A 26 9.55 -8.46 13.30
N LEU A 27 10.62 -8.47 12.51
CA LEU A 27 11.99 -8.69 12.99
C LEU A 27 12.46 -7.58 13.93
N GLY A 28 12.00 -6.35 13.72
CA GLY A 28 12.23 -5.22 14.62
C GLY A 28 11.40 -5.27 15.91
N GLY A 29 10.57 -6.29 16.12
CA GLY A 29 9.72 -6.43 17.30
C GLY A 29 8.48 -5.52 17.29
N TRP A 30 8.19 -4.83 16.19
CA TRP A 30 7.10 -3.86 16.10
C TRP A 30 5.72 -4.51 16.01
N HIS A 31 5.66 -5.83 15.85
CA HIS A 31 4.42 -6.60 15.88
C HIS A 31 4.21 -7.34 17.22
N TYR A 32 5.14 -7.16 18.15
CA TYR A 32 5.15 -7.78 19.47
C TYR A 32 5.40 -6.69 20.54
N GLU A 33 6.61 -6.62 21.08
CA GLU A 33 6.99 -5.78 22.23
C GLU A 33 6.88 -4.27 21.96
N GLN A 34 7.15 -3.84 20.72
CA GLN A 34 7.22 -2.41 20.36
C GLN A 34 6.11 -2.00 19.41
N ILE A 35 4.89 -2.45 19.68
CA ILE A 35 3.76 -2.24 18.76
C ILE A 35 3.38 -0.77 18.55
N GLU A 36 3.70 0.10 19.51
CA GLU A 36 3.57 1.54 19.33
C GLU A 36 4.38 2.05 18.12
N LEU A 37 5.54 1.45 17.84
CA LEU A 37 6.38 1.81 16.69
C LEU A 37 5.69 1.46 15.36
N HIS A 38 4.94 0.35 15.28
CA HIS A 38 4.15 0.04 14.10
C HIS A 38 3.13 1.15 13.79
N PHE A 39 2.47 1.71 14.81
CA PHE A 39 1.53 2.82 14.60
C PHE A 39 2.25 4.13 14.24
N LYS A 40 3.39 4.42 14.86
CA LYS A 40 4.19 5.63 14.59
C LYS A 40 4.81 5.64 13.19
N PHE A 41 5.38 4.51 12.76
CA PHE A 41 6.14 4.41 11.50
C PHE A 41 5.32 3.98 10.29
N ARG A 42 4.00 3.77 10.45
CA ARG A 42 3.10 3.49 9.32
C ARG A 42 3.15 4.54 8.21
N THR A 43 3.38 5.81 8.55
CA THR A 43 3.53 6.87 7.54
C THR A 43 4.74 6.66 6.65
N LEU A 44 5.85 6.14 7.20
CA LEU A 44 7.05 5.83 6.44
C LEU A 44 6.78 4.72 5.41
N PHE A 45 6.01 3.71 5.79
CA PHE A 45 5.55 2.68 4.87
C PHE A 45 4.72 3.24 3.70
N PHE A 46 3.82 4.19 3.97
CA PHE A 46 3.07 4.86 2.90
C PHE A 46 3.97 5.65 1.94
N ILE A 47 5.03 6.27 2.43
CA ILE A 47 6.01 6.96 1.58
C ILE A 47 6.74 5.96 0.69
N LEU A 48 7.22 4.84 1.24
CA LEU A 48 7.91 3.80 0.48
C LEU A 48 7.02 3.23 -0.63
N THR A 49 5.78 2.88 -0.30
CA THR A 49 4.82 2.35 -1.28
C THR A 49 4.46 3.36 -2.37
N THR A 50 4.35 4.66 -2.03
CA THR A 50 4.15 5.73 -3.03
C THR A 50 5.34 5.85 -3.99
N ILE A 51 6.59 5.67 -3.53
CA ILE A 51 7.77 5.67 -4.41
C ILE A 51 7.69 4.50 -5.40
N PHE A 52 7.38 3.29 -4.94
CA PHE A 52 7.21 2.13 -5.83
C PHE A 52 6.07 2.32 -6.83
N PHE A 53 4.96 2.92 -6.39
CA PHE A 53 3.85 3.27 -7.26
C PHE A 53 4.29 4.27 -8.35
N PHE A 54 5.04 5.32 -7.98
CA PHE A 54 5.60 6.28 -8.94
C PHE A 54 6.49 5.61 -9.98
N LEU A 55 7.42 4.77 -9.53
CA LEU A 55 8.34 4.06 -10.42
C LEU A 55 7.58 3.15 -11.39
N GLY A 56 6.53 2.48 -10.91
CA GLY A 56 5.68 1.65 -11.76
C GLY A 56 4.97 2.44 -12.85
N ILE A 57 4.32 3.54 -12.49
CA ILE A 57 3.65 4.42 -13.46
C ILE A 57 4.65 5.01 -14.46
N ARG A 58 5.83 5.40 -13.99
CA ARG A 58 6.89 5.91 -14.86
C ARG A 58 7.34 4.88 -15.90
N ASP A 59 7.51 3.64 -15.50
CA ASP A 59 7.94 2.55 -16.39
C ASP A 59 6.86 2.18 -17.40
N ILE A 60 5.59 2.16 -16.99
CA ILE A 60 4.44 1.92 -17.88
C ILE A 60 4.39 3.02 -18.96
N ILE A 61 4.45 4.28 -18.54
CA ILE A 61 4.43 5.44 -19.44
C ILE A 61 5.58 5.41 -20.45
N LYS A 62 6.78 5.00 -20.01
CA LYS A 62 7.95 4.89 -20.89
C LYS A 62 7.72 3.92 -22.04
N GLN A 63 6.99 2.83 -21.79
CA GLN A 63 6.69 1.83 -22.83
C GLN A 63 5.68 2.32 -23.87
N GLU A 64 4.75 3.20 -23.49
CA GLU A 64 3.74 3.76 -24.41
C GLU A 64 4.29 4.82 -25.39
N ASN A 65 5.61 4.99 -25.46
CA ASN A 65 6.30 5.99 -26.30
C ASN A 65 5.74 7.40 -26.09
N HIS A 66 6.17 8.07 -25.01
CA HIS A 66 6.03 9.48 -24.53
C HIS A 66 5.45 10.60 -25.43
N LYS A 67 5.31 10.41 -26.74
CA LYS A 67 4.92 11.37 -27.76
C LYS A 67 3.64 12.15 -27.43
N HIS A 68 2.69 11.60 -26.67
CA HIS A 68 1.52 12.36 -26.19
C HIS A 68 1.06 11.94 -24.79
N LEU A 69 1.79 12.37 -23.76
CA LEU A 69 1.42 12.10 -22.37
C LEU A 69 0.18 12.88 -21.92
N LYS A 70 -1.01 12.33 -22.19
CA LYS A 70 -2.27 12.90 -21.71
C LYS A 70 -2.45 12.60 -20.23
N LYS A 71 -2.89 13.60 -19.44
CA LYS A 71 -3.25 13.41 -18.02
C LYS A 71 -4.18 12.22 -17.77
N ARG A 72 -5.13 12.02 -18.68
CA ARG A 72 -6.10 10.93 -18.63
C ARG A 72 -5.42 9.56 -18.75
N THR A 73 -4.39 9.43 -19.59
CA THR A 73 -3.60 8.21 -19.75
C THR A 73 -2.90 7.83 -18.44
N VAL A 74 -2.15 8.77 -17.84
CA VAL A 74 -1.46 8.55 -16.55
C VAL A 74 -2.44 8.14 -15.45
N LEU A 75 -3.59 8.82 -15.38
CA LEU A 75 -4.63 8.50 -14.41
C LEU A 75 -5.19 7.09 -14.64
N SER A 76 -5.48 6.72 -15.89
CA SER A 76 -5.98 5.39 -16.25
C SER A 76 -5.00 4.28 -15.86
N HIS A 77 -3.70 4.42 -16.14
CA HIS A 77 -2.73 3.41 -15.70
C HIS A 77 -2.61 3.32 -14.18
N GLY A 78 -2.70 4.47 -13.49
CA GLY A 78 -2.77 4.53 -12.03
C GLY A 78 -3.93 3.73 -11.46
N LEU A 79 -5.12 3.89 -12.04
CA LEU A 79 -6.31 3.16 -11.63
C LEU A 79 -6.22 1.67 -11.95
N ILE A 80 -5.70 1.29 -13.11
CA ILE A 80 -5.48 -0.12 -13.49
C ILE A 80 -4.51 -0.77 -12.50
N LEU A 81 -3.38 -0.13 -12.22
CA LEU A 81 -2.40 -0.64 -11.26
C LEU A 81 -3.01 -0.76 -9.85
N THR A 82 -3.77 0.24 -9.42
CA THR A 82 -4.50 0.23 -8.14
C THR A 82 -5.49 -0.93 -8.07
N GLY A 83 -6.25 -1.18 -9.15
CA GLY A 83 -7.21 -2.29 -9.21
C GLY A 83 -6.55 -3.66 -9.05
N ILE A 84 -5.41 -3.88 -9.72
CA ILE A 84 -4.65 -5.13 -9.59
C ILE A 84 -4.11 -5.30 -8.16
N ILE A 85 -3.51 -4.25 -7.58
CA ILE A 85 -3.00 -4.29 -6.20
C ILE A 85 -4.14 -4.56 -5.21
N ALA A 86 -5.28 -3.90 -5.38
CA ALA A 86 -6.45 -4.07 -4.52
C ALA A 86 -6.99 -5.51 -4.56
N LEU A 87 -6.94 -6.17 -5.73
CA LEU A 87 -7.33 -7.57 -5.88
C LEU A 87 -6.36 -8.53 -5.19
N LEU A 88 -5.06 -8.23 -5.23
CA LEU A 88 -4.01 -9.04 -4.58
C LEU A 88 -3.93 -8.81 -3.06
N MET A 89 -4.44 -7.69 -2.57
CA MET A 89 -4.27 -7.28 -1.17
C MET A 89 -4.94 -8.24 -0.16
N PRO A 90 -6.19 -8.70 -0.33
CA PRO A 90 -6.81 -9.66 0.60
C PRO A 90 -6.00 -10.95 0.74
N ALA A 91 -5.52 -11.51 -0.38
CA ALA A 91 -4.68 -12.70 -0.36
C ALA A 91 -3.35 -12.43 0.37
N SER A 92 -2.77 -11.26 0.14
CA SER A 92 -1.51 -10.86 0.78
C SER A 92 -1.65 -10.70 2.30
N LEU A 93 -2.76 -10.07 2.74
CA LEU A 93 -3.09 -9.91 4.15
C LEU A 93 -3.39 -11.25 4.84
N TRP A 94 -4.07 -12.16 4.15
CA TRP A 94 -4.31 -13.50 4.67
C TRP A 94 -2.99 -14.24 4.92
N ILE A 95 -2.05 -14.20 3.95
CA ILE A 95 -0.71 -14.77 4.13
C ILE A 95 0.01 -14.10 5.31
N LEU A 96 -0.04 -12.78 5.39
CA LEU A 96 0.63 -12.01 6.43
C LEU A 96 0.17 -12.44 7.82
N TYR A 97 -1.14 -12.42 8.10
CA TYR A 97 -1.67 -12.71 9.43
C TYR A 97 -1.70 -14.20 9.78
N ASN A 98 -1.52 -15.12 8.82
CA ASN A 98 -1.46 -16.56 9.12
C ASN A 98 -0.03 -17.10 9.23
N PHE A 99 0.92 -16.55 8.47
CA PHE A 99 2.27 -17.11 8.36
C PHE A 99 3.37 -16.17 8.84
N ILE A 100 3.21 -14.87 8.64
CA ILE A 100 4.24 -13.90 8.99
C ILE A 100 4.00 -13.42 10.41
N THR A 101 2.84 -12.89 10.77
CA THR A 101 2.60 -12.32 12.10
C THR A 101 1.28 -12.78 12.73
N PRO A 102 1.19 -14.07 13.12
CA PRO A 102 -0.04 -14.65 13.66
C PRO A 102 -0.54 -13.94 14.92
N ASP A 103 0.38 -13.51 15.78
CA ASP A 103 0.02 -12.89 17.07
C ASP A 103 -0.25 -11.39 16.97
N PHE A 104 -0.01 -10.75 15.81
CA PHE A 104 -0.11 -9.31 15.67
C PHE A 104 -1.49 -8.77 16.04
N ILE A 105 -2.55 -9.47 15.64
CA ILE A 105 -3.93 -9.01 15.89
C ILE A 105 -4.26 -9.07 17.38
N ALA A 106 -3.81 -10.12 18.08
CA ALA A 106 -3.97 -10.23 19.53
C ALA A 106 -3.20 -9.10 20.22
N ASN A 107 -1.90 -8.95 19.93
CA ASN A 107 -1.05 -7.91 20.51
C ASN A 107 -1.57 -6.50 20.23
N ALA A 108 -2.09 -6.25 19.03
CA ALA A 108 -2.69 -4.97 18.65
C ALA A 108 -3.97 -4.67 19.43
N ASN A 109 -4.82 -5.67 19.64
CA ASN A 109 -6.02 -5.49 20.46
C ASN A 109 -5.68 -5.21 21.92
N ASP A 110 -4.69 -5.92 22.49
CA ASP A 110 -4.25 -5.71 23.87
C ASP A 110 -3.68 -4.30 24.06
N PHE A 111 -2.81 -3.85 23.15
CA PHE A 111 -2.28 -2.50 23.16
C PHE A 111 -3.36 -1.43 23.01
N LEU A 112 -4.34 -1.63 22.12
CA LEU A 112 -5.46 -0.70 21.96
C LEU A 112 -6.36 -0.67 23.20
N ALA A 113 -6.57 -1.82 23.86
CA ALA A 113 -7.34 -1.90 25.10
C ALA A 113 -6.63 -1.20 26.27
N GLU A 114 -5.31 -1.34 26.35
CA GLU A 114 -4.50 -0.65 27.35
C GLU A 114 -4.48 0.87 27.09
N SER A 115 -4.24 1.29 25.84
CA SER A 115 -4.29 2.70 25.43
C SER A 115 -5.67 3.34 25.64
N LYS A 116 -6.75 2.56 25.55
CA LYS A 116 -8.12 2.99 25.85
C LYS A 116 -8.33 3.32 27.32
N LYS A 117 -7.69 2.58 28.24
CA LYS A 117 -7.75 2.87 29.68
C LYS A 117 -7.30 4.30 30.00
N TYR A 118 -6.46 4.87 29.14
CA TYR A 118 -5.96 6.23 29.23
C TYR A 118 -6.74 7.27 28.39
N SER A 119 -7.54 6.87 27.39
CA SER A 119 -8.13 7.80 26.38
C SER A 119 -9.66 7.77 26.22
N GLY A 120 -10.37 6.84 26.88
CA GLY A 120 -11.84 6.93 27.07
C GLY A 120 -12.75 6.71 25.85
N ASN A 121 -12.24 6.31 24.68
CA ASN A 121 -13.05 6.16 23.45
C ASN A 121 -13.56 4.72 23.19
N ARG A 122 -14.54 4.58 22.27
CA ARG A 122 -15.19 3.31 21.89
C ARG A 122 -14.23 2.47 21.04
N SER A 123 -13.79 1.33 21.56
CA SER A 123 -12.90 0.38 20.88
C SER A 123 -13.62 -0.34 19.74
N THR A 124 -13.13 -0.19 18.51
CA THR A 124 -13.36 -1.20 17.46
C THR A 124 -12.30 -2.29 17.63
N SER A 125 -12.70 -3.50 18.00
CA SER A 125 -11.79 -4.65 18.00
C SER A 125 -11.30 -4.94 16.58
N LEU A 126 -10.02 -5.24 16.47
CA LEU A 126 -9.41 -5.74 15.25
C LEU A 126 -9.73 -7.24 15.14
N SER A 127 -10.19 -7.65 13.97
CA SER A 127 -10.43 -9.05 13.61
C SER A 127 -9.96 -9.24 12.17
N ASP A 128 -9.54 -10.45 11.81
CA ASP A 128 -9.17 -10.81 10.44
C ASP A 128 -10.18 -10.30 9.42
N LYS A 129 -11.48 -10.53 9.66
CA LYS A 129 -12.55 -10.11 8.75
C LYS A 129 -12.59 -8.58 8.58
N VAL A 130 -12.35 -7.85 9.66
CA VAL A 130 -12.33 -6.38 9.65
C VAL A 130 -11.09 -5.87 8.91
N LEU A 131 -9.93 -6.49 9.10
CA LEU A 131 -8.69 -6.09 8.43
C LEU A 131 -8.71 -6.44 6.94
N LEU A 132 -9.16 -7.64 6.58
CA LEU A 132 -9.28 -8.13 5.20
C LEU A 132 -10.29 -7.33 4.38
N THR A 133 -11.25 -6.66 5.03
CA THR A 133 -12.18 -5.77 4.34
C THR A 133 -11.67 -4.33 4.32
N ARG A 134 -11.28 -3.76 5.47
CA ARG A 134 -10.91 -2.33 5.57
C ARG A 134 -9.59 -1.98 4.90
N ILE A 135 -8.56 -2.81 5.05
CA ILE A 135 -7.23 -2.47 4.53
C ILE A 135 -7.26 -2.36 3.00
N PRO A 136 -7.83 -3.30 2.24
CA PRO A 136 -7.94 -3.15 0.79
C PRO A 136 -8.64 -1.84 0.37
N PHE A 137 -9.71 -1.43 1.07
CA PHE A 137 -10.36 -0.14 0.80
C PHE A 137 -9.43 1.06 1.02
N ILE A 138 -8.62 1.04 2.09
CA ILE A 138 -7.61 2.09 2.34
C ILE A 138 -6.58 2.13 1.19
N PHE A 139 -6.12 0.98 0.71
CA PHE A 139 -5.19 0.91 -0.42
C PHE A 139 -5.81 1.37 -1.73
N ILE A 140 -7.11 1.12 -1.96
CA ILE A 140 -7.83 1.67 -3.13
C ILE A 140 -7.83 3.19 -3.06
N ILE A 141 -8.24 3.78 -1.93
CA ILE A 141 -8.25 5.23 -1.75
C ILE A 141 -6.84 5.81 -1.94
N TRP A 142 -5.83 5.20 -1.33
CA TRP A 142 -4.45 5.61 -1.46
C TRP A 142 -3.95 5.52 -2.90
N GLY A 143 -4.29 4.46 -3.63
CA GLY A 143 -3.95 4.28 -5.03
C GLY A 143 -4.61 5.32 -5.93
N VAL A 144 -5.87 5.67 -5.68
CA VAL A 144 -6.57 6.75 -6.40
C VAL A 144 -5.91 8.11 -6.16
N ILE A 145 -5.58 8.43 -4.90
CA ILE A 145 -4.86 9.67 -4.55
C ILE A 145 -3.51 9.71 -5.27
N ASN A 146 -2.71 8.64 -5.19
CA ASN A 146 -1.41 8.58 -5.88
C ASN A 146 -1.56 8.69 -7.40
N SER A 147 -2.57 8.06 -7.99
CA SER A 147 -2.86 8.18 -9.43
C SER A 147 -3.16 9.62 -9.84
N ALA A 148 -3.93 10.35 -9.04
CA ALA A 148 -4.21 11.76 -9.25
C ALA A 148 -2.93 12.60 -9.13
N ILE A 149 -2.15 12.42 -8.05
CA ILE A 149 -0.87 13.11 -7.84
C ILE A 149 0.06 12.90 -9.04
N MET A 150 0.24 11.66 -9.49
CA MET A 150 1.12 11.36 -10.63
C MET A 150 0.64 12.00 -11.92
N SER A 151 -0.67 12.04 -12.17
CA SER A 151 -1.23 12.75 -13.33
C SER A 151 -0.84 14.23 -13.36
N PHE A 152 -0.71 14.88 -12.20
CA PHE A 152 -0.21 16.25 -12.12
C PHE A 152 1.31 16.33 -12.31
N VAL A 153 2.09 15.47 -11.65
CA VAL A 153 3.56 15.45 -11.72
C VAL A 153 4.04 15.24 -13.16
N PHE A 154 3.54 14.21 -13.83
CA PHE A 154 3.93 13.88 -15.20
C PHE A 154 3.50 14.93 -16.23
N LYS A 155 2.41 15.65 -15.98
CA LYS A 155 2.01 16.78 -16.84
C LYS A 155 3.03 17.92 -16.80
N ILE A 156 3.60 18.19 -15.62
CA ILE A 156 4.61 19.25 -15.44
C ILE A 156 5.88 18.88 -16.21
N GLU A 157 6.30 17.62 -16.16
CA GLU A 157 7.47 17.13 -16.90
C GLU A 157 7.27 17.27 -18.42
N SER A 158 6.09 16.92 -18.94
CA SER A 158 5.78 17.06 -20.37
C SER A 158 5.73 18.52 -20.84
N THR A 159 5.50 19.49 -19.96
CA THR A 159 5.52 20.93 -20.32
C THR A 159 6.91 21.56 -20.22
N ARG A 160 7.89 20.86 -19.66
CA ARG A 160 9.26 21.37 -19.43
C ARG A 160 10.30 20.88 -20.45
N GLY A 161 9.98 19.85 -21.23
CA GLY A 161 10.81 19.33 -22.33
C GLY A 161 10.29 19.79 -23.68
#